data_AF-A0A292RVK5-F1
#
_entry.id   AF-A0A292RVK5-F1
#
_cell.length_a   1.000
_cell.length_b   1.000
_cell.length_c   1.000
_cell.angle_alpha   90.00
_cell.angle_beta   90.00
_cell.angle_gamma   90.00
#
_symmetry.space_group_name_H-M   'P 1'
#
loop_
_entity.id
_entity.type
_entity.pdbx_description
1 polymer ?
#
loop_
_entity_poly.entity_id
_entity_poly.type
_entity_poly.pdbx_seq_one_letter_code
_entity_poly.pdbx_strand_id
1 'polypeptide(L)'
;MSKEYFSHDIGTLNNSKIIKMMDDYGFMGFGYYWAIVEEIYRADGEFDMADISVMSKNTGIDENELTTFINKCIDDYTEKGKGLFVIENNLLSSLSVKKRLDLRKKRSEARAGKSPVEERIDLEGIEFVNLTEEQYNKLCDKYGKDNADRCISILDNWLARKGQTAKQYIGNNHYAFFRSDGWVVGKMKETNKVNWGV
;
A
#
# COMPACT_ATOMS: atom_id res chain seq x y z
N MET A 1 -6.20 14.45 -22.24
CA MET A 1 -5.83 14.93 -20.89
C MET A 1 -6.15 13.82 -19.90
N SER A 2 -5.15 13.22 -19.27
CA SER A 2 -5.38 12.31 -18.14
C SER A 2 -6.02 13.11 -17.01
N LYS A 3 -7.17 12.68 -16.49
CA LYS A 3 -7.73 13.28 -15.28
C LYS A 3 -6.73 13.04 -14.16
N GLU A 4 -6.08 14.10 -13.68
CA GLU A 4 -5.36 14.08 -12.41
C GLU A 4 -6.39 13.73 -11.33
N TYR A 5 -6.41 12.45 -10.95
CA TYR A 5 -7.31 11.95 -9.92
C TYR A 5 -6.75 12.39 -8.57
N PHE A 6 -7.34 13.43 -8.00
CA PHE A 6 -7.07 13.82 -6.63
C PHE A 6 -7.92 12.93 -5.71
N SER A 7 -7.27 12.00 -5.01
CA SER A 7 -7.93 11.13 -4.03
C SER A 7 -8.26 11.93 -2.77
N HIS A 8 -9.25 12.81 -2.84
CA HIS A 8 -9.84 13.44 -1.66
C HIS A 8 -10.96 12.55 -1.13
N ASP A 9 -11.25 12.63 0.17
CA ASP A 9 -12.54 12.14 0.68
C ASP A 9 -13.64 13.03 0.08
N ILE A 10 -14.15 12.61 -1.07
CA ILE A 10 -15.24 13.28 -1.78
C ILE A 10 -16.51 13.09 -0.94
N GLY A 11 -17.17 14.19 -0.61
CA GLY A 11 -18.46 14.17 0.10
C GLY A 11 -18.39 14.33 1.62
N THR A 12 -17.22 14.65 2.21
CA THR A 12 -17.15 14.99 3.65
C THR A 12 -18.09 16.15 4.02
N LEU A 13 -18.21 17.15 3.14
CA LEU A 13 -19.14 18.28 3.32
C LEU A 13 -20.62 17.89 3.20
N ASN A 14 -20.93 16.69 2.71
CA ASN A 14 -22.31 16.17 2.66
C ASN A 14 -22.67 15.39 3.93
N ASN A 15 -21.73 15.20 4.86
CA ASN A 15 -21.97 14.49 6.11
C ASN A 15 -22.74 15.39 7.08
N SER A 16 -23.92 14.94 7.53
CA SER A 16 -24.80 15.75 8.39
C SER A 16 -24.14 16.22 9.69
N LYS A 17 -23.24 15.42 10.27
CA LYS A 17 -22.49 15.77 11.48
C LYS A 17 -21.44 16.84 11.22
N ILE A 18 -20.77 16.76 10.06
CA ILE A 18 -19.80 17.78 9.64
C ILE A 18 -20.52 19.09 9.35
N ILE A 19 -21.69 19.05 8.70
CA ILE A 19 -22.50 20.25 8.44
C ILE A 19 -22.87 20.93 9.77
N LYS A 20 -23.41 20.19 10.75
CA LYS A 20 -23.73 20.72 12.08
C LYS A 20 -22.53 21.36 12.78
N MET A 21 -21.37 20.72 12.69
CA MET A 21 -20.12 21.24 13.24
C MET A 21 -19.67 22.53 12.54
N MET A 22 -19.85 22.60 11.21
CA MET A 22 -19.53 23.79 10.42
C MET A 22 -20.54 24.93 10.60
N ASP A 23 -21.78 24.65 11.00
CA ASP A 23 -22.75 25.71 11.36
C ASP A 23 -22.25 26.52 12.58
N ASP A 24 -21.57 25.85 13.52
CA ASP A 24 -21.02 26.48 14.73
C ASP A 24 -19.61 27.06 14.53
N TYR A 25 -18.75 26.35 13.78
CA TYR A 25 -17.31 26.66 13.69
C TYR A 25 -16.81 27.03 12.28
N GLY A 26 -17.67 26.97 11.26
CA GLY A 26 -17.29 27.20 9.88
C GLY A 26 -16.14 26.31 9.41
N PHE A 27 -15.26 26.86 8.56
CA PHE A 27 -14.08 26.15 8.07
C PHE A 27 -12.99 25.95 9.13
N MET A 28 -13.00 26.73 10.22
CA MET A 28 -12.08 26.51 11.34
C MET A 28 -12.35 25.14 11.98
N GLY A 29 -13.62 24.83 12.27
CA GLY A 29 -14.01 23.51 12.78
C GLY A 29 -13.69 22.38 11.81
N PHE A 30 -13.82 22.62 10.50
CA PHE A 30 -13.40 21.65 9.49
C PHE A 30 -11.89 21.37 9.56
N GLY A 31 -11.07 22.41 9.73
CA GLY A 31 -9.63 22.26 9.96
C GLY A 31 -9.32 21.48 11.24
N TYR A 32 -9.99 21.81 12.35
CA TYR A 32 -9.80 21.13 13.63
C TYR A 32 -10.16 19.65 13.55
N TYR A 33 -11.30 19.34 12.93
CA TYR A 33 -11.73 17.97 12.68
C TYR A 33 -10.64 17.15 11.97
N TRP A 34 -10.05 17.70 10.90
CA TRP A 34 -9.01 17.00 10.16
C TRP A 34 -7.71 16.86 10.93
N ALA A 35 -7.31 17.89 11.66
CA ALA A 35 -6.13 17.84 12.52
C ALA A 35 -6.25 16.71 13.57
N ILE A 36 -7.41 16.61 14.23
CA ILE A 36 -7.70 15.55 15.22
C ILE A 36 -7.74 14.17 14.55
N VAL A 37 -8.40 14.05 13.39
CA VAL A 37 -8.45 12.78 12.63
C VAL A 37 -7.05 12.29 12.26
N GLU A 38 -6.14 13.20 11.92
CA GLU A 38 -4.77 12.86 11.59
C GLU A 38 -4.00 12.35 12.82
N GLU A 39 -4.15 13.00 13.97
CA GLU A 39 -3.54 12.58 15.24
C GLU A 39 -4.03 11.20 15.67
N ILE A 40 -5.35 10.95 15.61
CA ILE A 40 -5.92 9.62 15.87
C ILE A 40 -5.34 8.59 14.89
N TYR A 41 -5.19 8.94 13.61
CA TYR A 41 -4.61 8.04 12.62
C TYR A 41 -3.12 7.76 12.88
N ARG A 42 -2.35 8.76 13.33
CA ARG A 42 -0.94 8.59 13.73
C ARG A 42 -0.78 7.73 14.98
N ALA A 43 -1.77 7.73 15.88
CA ALA A 43 -1.84 6.89 17.07
C ALA A 43 -2.53 5.53 16.80
N ASP A 44 -2.42 4.98 15.58
CA ASP A 44 -3.00 3.69 15.19
C ASP A 44 -4.51 3.53 15.48
N GLY A 45 -5.25 4.64 15.47
CA GLY A 45 -6.71 4.68 15.54
C GLY A 45 -7.29 5.06 16.90
N GLU A 46 -6.46 5.19 17.92
CA GLU A 46 -6.85 5.52 19.29
C GLU A 46 -5.83 6.46 19.92
N PHE A 47 -6.25 7.66 20.30
CA PHE A 47 -5.41 8.67 20.91
C PHE A 47 -5.69 8.76 22.41
N ASP A 48 -4.67 8.72 23.27
CA ASP A 48 -4.84 8.87 24.71
C ASP A 48 -5.09 10.32 25.08
N MET A 49 -6.26 10.62 25.66
CA MET A 49 -6.64 11.96 26.08
C MET A 49 -5.73 12.51 27.20
N ALA A 50 -4.96 11.66 27.89
CA ALA A 50 -3.91 12.12 28.81
C ALA A 50 -2.82 12.94 28.09
N ASP A 51 -2.63 12.71 26.79
CA ASP A 51 -1.65 13.38 25.94
C ASP A 51 -2.24 14.55 25.14
N ILE A 52 -3.40 15.09 25.53
CA ILE A 52 -4.06 16.19 24.81
C ILE A 52 -3.15 17.43 24.63
N SER A 53 -2.25 17.68 25.59
CA SER A 53 -1.24 18.74 25.50
C SER A 53 -0.24 18.54 24.34
N VAL A 54 0.00 17.28 23.93
CA VAL A 54 0.81 16.94 22.76
C VAL A 54 0.04 17.25 21.48
N MET A 55 -1.24 16.89 21.42
CA MET A 55 -2.10 17.23 20.28
C MET A 55 -2.21 18.74 20.09
N SER A 56 -2.40 19.49 21.18
CA SER A 56 -2.42 20.96 21.16
C SER A 56 -1.15 21.52 20.53
N LYS A 57 0.04 21.06 20.94
CA LYS A 57 1.32 21.51 20.37
C LYS A 57 1.47 21.17 18.89
N ASN A 58 1.07 19.97 18.47
CA ASN A 58 1.21 19.53 17.08
C ASN A 58 0.29 20.29 16.13
N THR A 59 -0.91 20.63 16.60
CA THR A 59 -1.95 21.28 15.79
C THR A 59 -1.92 22.80 15.89
N GLY A 60 -1.31 23.35 16.95
CA GLY A 60 -1.33 24.78 17.26
C GLY A 60 -2.65 25.27 17.85
N ILE A 61 -3.54 24.37 18.25
CA ILE A 61 -4.84 24.66 18.86
C ILE A 61 -4.68 24.68 20.38
N ASP A 62 -5.30 25.64 21.08
CA ASP A 62 -5.28 25.68 22.54
C ASP A 62 -5.88 24.39 23.14
N GLU A 63 -5.33 23.92 24.27
CA GLU A 63 -5.74 22.66 24.90
C GLU A 63 -7.21 22.69 25.38
N ASN A 64 -7.66 23.81 25.95
CA ASN A 64 -9.04 23.96 26.39
C ASN A 64 -9.98 24.07 25.20
N GLU A 65 -9.58 24.80 24.15
CA GLU A 65 -10.33 24.91 22.90
C GLU A 65 -10.49 23.54 22.23
N LEU A 66 -9.39 22.78 22.14
CA LEU A 66 -9.36 21.44 21.57
C LEU A 66 -10.25 20.47 22.36
N THR A 67 -10.15 20.47 23.70
CA THR A 67 -10.97 19.63 24.57
C THR A 67 -12.45 19.98 24.43
N THR A 68 -12.79 21.27 24.41
CA THR A 68 -14.16 21.75 24.21
C THR A 68 -14.70 21.30 22.85
N PHE A 69 -13.91 21.48 21.79
CA PHE A 69 -14.28 21.09 20.43
C PHE A 69 -14.50 19.58 20.31
N ILE A 70 -13.62 18.76 20.90
CA ILE A 70 -13.74 17.30 20.93
C ILE A 70 -15.04 16.89 21.62
N ASN A 71 -15.35 17.45 22.79
CA ASN A 71 -16.58 17.12 23.53
C ASN A 71 -17.83 17.45 22.70
N LYS A 72 -17.89 18.64 22.07
CA LYS A 72 -19.00 18.98 21.14
C LYS A 72 -19.08 18.02 19.95
N CYS A 73 -17.95 17.59 19.42
CA CYS A 73 -17.91 16.59 18.34
C CYS A 73 -18.45 15.22 18.77
N ILE A 74 -18.40 14.88 20.06
CA ILE A 74 -18.94 13.64 20.61
C ILE A 74 -20.44 13.79 20.86
N ASP A 75 -20.84 14.88 21.52
CA ASP A 75 -22.18 15.01 22.12
C ASP A 75 -23.18 15.79 21.24
N ASP A 76 -22.74 16.86 20.57
CA ASP A 76 -23.63 17.80 19.88
C ASP A 76 -23.76 17.44 18.39
N TYR A 77 -22.65 17.08 17.74
CA TYR A 77 -22.59 16.84 16.30
C TYR A 77 -22.88 15.38 15.97
N THR A 78 -24.11 14.97 16.24
CA THR A 78 -24.53 13.56 16.15
C THR A 78 -25.44 13.26 14.98
N GLU A 79 -25.39 12.02 14.50
CA GLU A 79 -26.35 11.44 13.57
C GLU A 79 -26.76 10.07 14.10
N LYS A 80 -28.07 9.82 14.26
CA LYS A 80 -28.62 8.59 14.88
C LYS A 80 -27.97 8.27 16.23
N GLY A 81 -27.74 9.32 17.04
CA GLY A 81 -27.13 9.20 18.38
C GLY A 81 -25.62 8.93 18.39
N LYS A 82 -24.92 9.12 17.26
CA LYS A 82 -23.46 8.91 17.18
C LYS A 82 -22.74 10.18 16.76
N GLY A 83 -21.77 10.62 17.57
CA GLY A 83 -20.90 11.77 17.29
C GLY A 83 -19.90 11.55 16.16
N LEU A 84 -19.11 12.59 15.87
CA LEU A 84 -17.95 12.54 14.96
C LEU A 84 -16.80 11.70 15.54
N PHE A 85 -16.65 11.76 16.86
CA PHE A 85 -15.68 10.99 17.64
C PHE A 85 -16.37 10.19 18.76
N VAL A 86 -15.59 9.34 19.41
CA VAL A 86 -15.99 8.55 20.58
C VAL A 86 -14.81 8.54 21.54
N ILE A 87 -15.07 8.72 22.85
CA ILE A 87 -14.09 8.49 23.91
C ILE A 87 -14.55 7.30 24.75
N GLU A 88 -13.71 6.27 24.84
CA GLU A 88 -13.91 5.10 25.70
C GLU A 88 -12.60 4.84 26.46
N ASN A 89 -12.66 4.69 27.79
CA ASN A 89 -11.47 4.46 28.63
C ASN A 89 -10.32 5.47 28.40
N ASN A 90 -10.66 6.77 28.29
CA ASN A 90 -9.71 7.85 27.98
C ASN A 90 -9.10 7.81 26.58
N LEU A 91 -9.54 6.90 25.70
CA LEU A 91 -9.06 6.79 24.33
C LEU A 91 -10.05 7.43 23.36
N LEU A 92 -9.60 8.50 22.69
CA LEU A 92 -10.31 9.17 21.61
C LEU A 92 -10.15 8.40 20.31
N SER A 93 -11.27 8.10 19.65
CA SER A 93 -11.25 7.37 18.38
C SER A 93 -12.30 7.88 17.39
N SER A 94 -12.13 7.48 16.12
CA SER A 94 -13.09 7.76 15.06
C SER A 94 -13.43 6.49 14.29
N LEU A 95 -14.73 6.23 14.09
CA LEU A 95 -15.20 5.08 13.30
C LEU A 95 -14.65 5.09 11.87
N SER A 96 -14.46 6.28 11.27
CA SER A 96 -13.92 6.39 9.91
C SER A 96 -12.44 6.02 9.86
N VAL A 97 -11.66 6.36 10.90
CA VAL A 97 -10.25 5.98 11.05
C VAL A 97 -10.14 4.48 11.23
N LYS A 98 -10.87 3.90 12.19
CA LYS A 98 -10.88 2.44 12.46
C LYS A 98 -11.19 1.65 11.19
N LYS A 99 -12.23 2.03 10.44
CA LYS A 99 -12.58 1.40 9.15
C LYS A 99 -11.44 1.46 8.13
N ARG A 100 -10.73 2.60 8.03
CA ARG A 100 -9.59 2.76 7.11
C ARG A 100 -8.40 1.89 7.52
N LEU A 101 -8.09 1.82 8.81
CA LEU A 101 -7.02 0.97 9.34
C LEU A 101 -7.33 -0.52 9.12
N ASP A 102 -8.58 -0.95 9.35
CA ASP A 102 -9.01 -2.32 9.05
C ASP A 102 -8.86 -2.67 7.57
N LEU A 103 -9.26 -1.76 6.67
CA LEU A 103 -9.08 -1.96 5.23
C LEU A 103 -7.60 -2.04 4.85
N ARG A 104 -6.75 -1.22 5.47
CA ARG A 104 -5.30 -1.28 5.28
C ARG A 104 -4.73 -2.61 5.76
N LYS A 105 -5.15 -3.08 6.94
CA LYS A 105 -4.74 -4.37 7.51
C LYS A 105 -5.17 -5.53 6.60
N LYS A 106 -6.44 -5.57 6.18
CA LYS A 106 -6.96 -6.56 5.23
C LYS A 106 -6.20 -6.55 3.90
N ARG A 107 -5.85 -5.37 3.38
CA ARG A 107 -5.01 -5.26 2.16
C ARG A 107 -3.60 -5.78 2.39
N SER A 108 -3.02 -5.55 3.57
CA SER A 108 -1.72 -6.08 3.96
C SER A 108 -1.75 -7.60 4.09
N GLU A 109 -2.74 -8.14 4.80
CA GLU A 109 -2.96 -9.59 4.96
C GLU A 109 -3.24 -10.27 3.61
N ALA A 110 -4.05 -9.66 2.73
CA ALA A 110 -4.27 -10.17 1.39
C ALA A 110 -3.03 -10.11 0.49
N ARG A 111 -2.06 -9.23 0.78
CA ARG A 111 -0.74 -9.22 0.14
C ARG A 111 0.17 -10.30 0.73
N ALA A 112 0.18 -10.44 2.06
CA ALA A 112 0.98 -11.44 2.76
C ALA A 112 0.52 -12.88 2.48
N GLY A 113 -0.79 -13.12 2.44
CA GLY A 113 -1.40 -14.41 2.06
C GLY A 113 -1.36 -14.71 0.56
N LYS A 114 -0.97 -13.72 -0.27
CA LYS A 114 -0.61 -13.90 -1.69
C LYS A 114 0.89 -14.04 -1.92
N SER A 115 1.68 -14.16 -0.85
CA SER A 115 3.00 -14.75 -0.91
C SER A 115 2.86 -16.21 -0.52
N PRO A 116 2.38 -17.11 -1.39
CA PRO A 116 2.78 -18.49 -1.20
C PRO A 116 4.31 -18.45 -1.26
N VAL A 117 4.96 -18.97 -0.24
CA VAL A 117 6.32 -19.49 -0.41
C VAL A 117 6.13 -20.67 -1.36
N GLU A 118 5.89 -20.38 -2.64
CA GLU A 118 5.86 -21.39 -3.69
C GLU A 118 7.27 -21.98 -3.68
N GLU A 119 7.31 -23.30 -3.49
CA GLU A 119 8.55 -24.06 -3.48
C GLU A 119 9.30 -23.74 -4.76
N ARG A 120 10.49 -23.17 -4.59
CA ARG A 120 11.33 -22.80 -5.73
C ARG A 120 11.80 -24.08 -6.38
N ILE A 121 11.75 -24.13 -7.70
CA ILE A 121 12.39 -25.22 -8.41
C ILE A 121 13.90 -25.03 -8.32
N ASP A 122 14.61 -26.12 -8.03
CA ASP A 122 16.06 -26.18 -8.17
C ASP A 122 16.37 -26.66 -9.58
N LEU A 123 16.97 -25.78 -10.38
CA LEU A 123 17.35 -26.06 -11.77
C LEU A 123 18.85 -26.27 -11.81
N GLU A 124 19.28 -27.40 -12.36
CA GLU A 124 20.69 -27.75 -12.44
C GLU A 124 21.48 -26.65 -13.18
N GLY A 125 22.50 -26.10 -12.52
CA GLY A 125 23.36 -25.06 -13.07
C GLY A 125 22.80 -23.63 -13.03
N ILE A 126 21.70 -23.37 -12.32
CA ILE A 126 21.10 -22.05 -12.13
C ILE A 126 21.18 -21.63 -10.65
N GLU A 127 21.83 -20.50 -10.36
CA GLU A 127 22.13 -20.08 -8.98
C GLU A 127 21.28 -18.90 -8.49
N PHE A 128 20.88 -17.99 -9.39
CA PHE A 128 20.28 -16.70 -9.02
C PHE A 128 18.82 -16.55 -9.45
N VAL A 129 18.37 -17.28 -10.48
CA VAL A 129 16.99 -17.16 -10.98
C VAL A 129 16.02 -17.94 -10.09
N ASN A 130 15.23 -17.21 -9.32
CA ASN A 130 14.06 -17.74 -8.61
C ASN A 130 12.80 -17.80 -9.48
N LEU A 131 12.29 -19.01 -9.68
CA LEU A 131 11.01 -19.34 -10.31
C LEU A 131 10.31 -20.45 -9.53
N THR A 132 9.01 -20.61 -9.78
CA THR A 132 8.17 -21.67 -9.22
C THR A 132 7.87 -22.69 -10.32
N GLU A 133 7.46 -23.91 -9.96
CA GLU A 133 7.23 -24.98 -10.94
C GLU A 133 6.15 -24.58 -11.95
N GLU A 134 5.05 -23.99 -11.48
CA GLU A 134 3.98 -23.48 -12.34
C GLU A 134 4.50 -22.39 -13.30
N GLN A 135 5.38 -21.52 -12.83
CA GLN A 135 5.98 -20.47 -13.65
C GLN A 135 6.89 -21.04 -14.74
N TYR A 136 7.73 -22.02 -14.40
CA TYR A 136 8.58 -22.72 -15.36
C TYR A 136 7.75 -23.44 -16.42
N ASN A 137 6.73 -24.19 -16.01
CA ASN A 137 5.82 -24.88 -16.93
C ASN A 137 5.14 -23.89 -17.88
N LYS A 138 4.66 -22.74 -17.39
CA LYS A 138 4.12 -21.67 -18.24
C LYS A 138 5.14 -21.10 -19.24
N LEU A 139 6.44 -21.06 -18.89
CA LEU A 139 7.47 -20.65 -19.84
C LEU A 139 7.69 -21.70 -20.93
N CYS A 140 7.73 -22.98 -20.53
CA CYS A 140 7.84 -24.11 -21.45
C CYS A 140 6.66 -24.16 -22.42
N ASP A 141 5.42 -23.98 -21.94
CA ASP A 141 4.23 -23.94 -22.78
C ASP A 141 4.28 -22.81 -23.80
N LYS A 142 4.84 -21.66 -23.40
CA LYS A 142 4.84 -20.44 -24.22
C LYS A 142 5.96 -20.40 -25.25
N TYR A 143 7.17 -20.83 -24.89
CA TYR A 143 8.37 -20.67 -25.72
C TYR A 143 8.97 -22.00 -26.17
N GLY A 144 8.52 -23.13 -25.63
CA GLY A 144 9.19 -24.42 -25.70
C GLY A 144 10.31 -24.52 -24.66
N LYS A 145 10.58 -25.75 -24.20
CA LYS A 145 11.55 -26.04 -23.13
C LYS A 145 12.94 -25.44 -23.40
N ASP A 146 13.50 -25.69 -24.58
CA ASP A 146 14.85 -25.21 -24.92
C ASP A 146 14.97 -23.68 -24.87
N ASN A 147 13.95 -22.97 -25.33
CA ASN A 147 13.94 -21.51 -25.30
C ASN A 147 13.67 -20.97 -23.89
N ALA A 148 12.88 -21.68 -23.08
CA ALA A 148 12.64 -21.34 -21.68
C ALA A 148 13.94 -21.48 -20.86
N ASP A 149 14.62 -22.62 -20.97
CA ASP A 149 15.91 -22.90 -20.33
C ASP A 149 16.96 -21.85 -20.75
N ARG A 150 17.02 -21.52 -22.05
CA ARG A 150 17.92 -20.48 -22.55
C ARG A 150 17.62 -19.10 -21.99
N CYS A 151 16.35 -18.72 -21.89
CA CYS A 151 15.96 -17.46 -21.25
C CYS A 151 16.42 -17.43 -19.79
N ILE A 152 16.24 -18.53 -19.06
CA ILE A 152 16.64 -18.66 -17.66
C ILE A 152 18.16 -18.48 -17.53
N SER A 153 18.95 -19.17 -18.37
CA SER A 153 20.41 -18.99 -18.38
C SER A 153 20.85 -17.57 -18.72
N ILE A 154 20.17 -16.87 -19.64
CA ILE A 154 20.48 -15.47 -19.97
C ILE A 154 20.28 -14.58 -18.74
N LEU A 155 19.18 -14.76 -18.02
CA LEU A 155 18.89 -13.98 -16.83
C LEU A 155 19.84 -14.32 -15.68
N ASP A 156 20.15 -15.60 -15.49
CA ASP A 156 21.05 -16.08 -14.44
C ASP A 156 22.45 -15.48 -14.59
N ASN A 157 23.01 -15.54 -15.81
CA ASN A 157 24.30 -14.93 -16.13
C ASN A 157 24.30 -13.40 -15.91
N TRP A 158 23.17 -12.72 -16.15
CA TRP A 158 23.07 -11.29 -15.90
C TRP A 158 23.03 -10.97 -14.41
N LEU A 159 22.31 -11.76 -13.61
CA LEU A 159 22.29 -11.64 -12.14
C LEU A 159 23.67 -11.93 -11.53
N ALA A 160 24.37 -12.94 -12.05
CA ALA A 160 25.72 -13.34 -11.62
C ALA A 160 26.78 -12.24 -11.78
N ARG A 161 26.59 -11.31 -12.74
CA ARG A 161 27.50 -10.16 -12.95
C ARG A 161 27.47 -9.13 -11.81
N LYS A 162 26.52 -9.22 -10.86
CA LYS A 162 26.47 -8.45 -9.59
C LYS A 162 26.60 -6.91 -9.73
N GLY A 163 26.13 -6.32 -10.84
CA GLY A 163 25.99 -4.85 -10.95
C GLY A 163 24.98 -4.29 -9.95
N GLN A 164 25.04 -2.98 -9.63
CA GLN A 164 24.11 -2.32 -8.68
C GLN A 164 22.63 -2.60 -9.05
N THR A 165 22.32 -2.55 -10.34
CA THR A 165 20.99 -2.83 -10.91
C THR A 165 20.62 -4.31 -10.88
N ALA A 166 21.57 -5.25 -10.84
CA ALA A 166 21.26 -6.68 -10.74
C ALA A 166 21.02 -7.09 -9.28
N LYS A 167 21.80 -6.54 -8.34
CA LYS A 167 21.70 -6.83 -6.90
C LYS A 167 20.31 -6.56 -6.32
N GLN A 168 19.63 -5.50 -6.77
CA GLN A 168 18.27 -5.17 -6.30
C GLN A 168 17.21 -6.21 -6.68
N TYR A 169 17.50 -7.11 -7.63
CA TYR A 169 16.56 -8.15 -8.06
C TYR A 169 16.85 -9.52 -7.45
N ILE A 170 18.01 -9.72 -6.83
CA ILE A 170 18.37 -10.98 -6.17
C ILE A 170 17.37 -11.26 -5.04
N GLY A 171 16.83 -12.49 -5.01
CA GLY A 171 15.86 -12.92 -4.00
C GLY A 171 14.39 -12.65 -4.33
N ASN A 172 14.11 -11.86 -5.39
CA ASN A 172 12.76 -11.63 -5.87
C ASN A 172 12.27 -12.77 -6.78
N ASN A 173 10.96 -12.79 -7.08
CA ASN A 173 10.42 -13.62 -8.15
C ASN A 173 10.80 -13.01 -9.52
N HIS A 174 11.35 -13.84 -10.42
CA HIS A 174 11.89 -13.38 -11.69
C HIS A 174 10.96 -13.57 -12.90
N TYR A 175 9.74 -14.09 -12.71
CA TYR A 175 8.84 -14.42 -13.82
C TYR A 175 8.56 -13.25 -14.77
N ALA A 176 8.51 -12.02 -14.23
CA ALA A 176 8.26 -10.80 -15.01
C ALA A 176 9.35 -10.45 -16.04
N PHE A 177 10.56 -11.02 -15.93
CA PHE A 177 11.64 -10.83 -16.89
C PHE A 177 11.41 -11.60 -18.20
N PHE A 178 10.53 -12.61 -18.19
CA PHE A 178 10.24 -13.50 -19.31
C PHE A 178 9.00 -13.08 -20.12
N ARG A 179 8.55 -11.84 -19.98
CA ARG A 179 7.49 -11.26 -20.82
C ARG A 179 7.97 -11.18 -22.28
N SER A 180 7.05 -11.23 -23.24
CA SER A 180 7.36 -11.32 -24.67
C SER A 180 8.12 -10.11 -25.23
N ASP A 181 7.95 -8.96 -24.57
CA ASP A 181 8.62 -7.67 -24.77
C ASP A 181 9.85 -7.49 -23.84
N GLY A 182 10.15 -8.47 -22.99
CA GLY A 182 11.27 -8.45 -22.06
C GLY A 182 12.61 -8.59 -22.77
N TRP A 183 13.64 -7.91 -22.23
CA TRP A 183 14.99 -7.94 -22.79
C TRP A 183 15.59 -9.35 -22.85
N VAL A 184 15.24 -10.22 -21.89
CA VAL A 184 15.67 -11.64 -21.85
C VAL A 184 15.16 -12.39 -23.08
N VAL A 185 13.86 -12.25 -23.37
CA VAL A 185 13.22 -12.89 -24.52
C VAL A 185 13.73 -12.27 -25.83
N GLY A 186 13.96 -10.95 -25.86
CA GLY A 186 14.61 -10.27 -26.97
C GLY A 186 15.99 -10.87 -27.27
N LYS A 187 16.84 -11.05 -26.25
CA LYS A 187 18.16 -11.67 -26.37
C LYS A 187 18.09 -13.12 -26.86
N MET A 188 17.17 -13.92 -26.32
CA MET A 188 16.97 -15.30 -26.79
C MET A 188 16.64 -15.34 -28.30
N LYS A 189 15.72 -14.47 -28.75
CA LYS A 189 15.33 -14.37 -30.17
C LYS A 189 16.48 -13.90 -31.07
N GLU A 190 17.30 -12.95 -30.61
CA GLU A 190 18.51 -12.51 -31.31
C GLU A 190 19.46 -13.69 -31.54
N THR A 191 19.77 -14.44 -30.47
CA THR A 191 20.71 -15.55 -30.57
C THR A 191 20.16 -16.74 -31.34
N ASN A 192 18.83 -16.87 -31.48
CA ASN A 192 18.21 -17.90 -32.32
C ASN A 192 18.28 -17.55 -33.83
N LYS A 193 18.30 -16.26 -34.17
CA LYS A 193 18.49 -15.80 -35.57
C LYS A 193 19.90 -16.01 -36.11
N VAL A 194 20.91 -16.10 -35.23
CA VAL A 194 22.32 -16.29 -35.61
C VAL A 194 22.61 -17.74 -36.03
N ASN A 195 21.71 -18.69 -35.78
CA ASN A 195 21.90 -20.11 -36.14
C ASN A 195 21.52 -20.48 -37.60
N TRP A 196 21.46 -19.51 -38.52
CA TRP A 196 21.41 -19.79 -39.96
C TRP A 196 22.51 -19.01 -40.69
N GLY A 197 23.59 -19.73 -40.99
CA GLY A 197 24.67 -19.28 -41.86
C GLY A 197 26.07 -19.60 -41.34
N VAL A 198 26.43 -20.89 -41.25
CA VAL A 198 27.53 -21.59 -41.95
C VAL A 198 27.46 -23.07 -41.55
#